data_AF-A0A7C3WBG1-F1
#
_entry.id   AF-A0A7C3WBG1-F1
#
_cell.length_a   1.000
_cell.length_b   1.000
_cell.length_c   1.000
_cell.angle_alpha   90.00
_cell.angle_beta   90.00
_cell.angle_gamma   90.00
#
_symmetry.space_group_name_H-M   'P 1'
#
loop_
_entity.id
_entity.type
_entity.pdbx_description
1 polymer ?
#
loop_
_entity_poly.entity_id
_entity_poly.type
_entity_poly.pdbx_seq_one_letter_code
_entity_poly.pdbx_strand_id
1 'polypeptide(L)'
;MRCKICFALFSAAVLSFWLSGCGSDFSDCPNPNTLSGFIYVQQNALDEPDRNLDDDILVSDRPQPPDGFVPLKGAKVTVEETGASLELGERGAFVFHPLPAGTYTLVIKFGDFPPVRRQKSVCV
;
A
#
# COMPACT_ATOMS: atom_id res chain seq x y z
N MET A 1 -6.44 7.23 31.75
CA MET A 1 -6.40 8.35 32.71
C MET A 1 -6.85 9.62 31.98
N ARG A 2 -7.70 10.41 32.63
CA ARG A 2 -8.51 11.50 32.05
C ARG A 2 -7.65 12.55 31.32
N CYS A 3 -8.01 12.92 30.10
CA CYS A 3 -7.79 14.29 29.62
C CYS A 3 -9.07 14.81 28.99
N LYS A 4 -9.54 15.92 29.56
CA LYS A 4 -10.83 16.57 29.39
C LYS A 4 -10.49 17.88 28.69
N ILE A 5 -10.76 17.99 27.40
CA ILE A 5 -10.53 19.24 26.66
C ILE A 5 -11.90 19.87 26.40
N CYS A 6 -12.07 20.98 27.11
CA CYS A 6 -13.23 21.85 27.09
C CYS A 6 -13.48 22.42 25.69
N PHE A 7 -14.70 22.25 25.22
CA PHE A 7 -15.21 22.84 23.99
C PHE A 7 -15.46 24.34 24.25
N ALA A 8 -14.48 25.18 23.92
CA ALA A 8 -14.66 26.62 23.87
C ALA A 8 -15.07 27.01 22.45
N LEU A 9 -16.32 27.47 22.33
CA LEU A 9 -16.86 28.20 21.19
C LEU A 9 -15.94 29.35 20.79
N PHE A 10 -15.55 29.44 19.52
CA PHE A 10 -15.31 30.72 18.89
C PHE A 10 -15.72 30.69 17.42
N SER A 11 -16.73 31.51 17.15
CA SER A 11 -17.33 31.77 15.86
C SER A 11 -16.39 32.52 14.91
N ALA A 12 -16.67 32.33 13.63
CA ALA A 12 -16.46 33.25 12.51
C ALA A 12 -15.05 33.32 11.86
N ALA A 13 -15.08 33.10 10.54
CA ALA A 13 -14.10 33.50 9.52
C ALA A 13 -12.69 32.87 9.71
N VAL A 14 -12.17 32.03 8.81
CA VAL A 14 -11.96 32.20 7.38
C VAL A 14 -11.85 30.79 6.78
N LEU A 15 -12.49 30.52 5.63
CA LEU A 15 -12.31 29.28 4.85
C LEU A 15 -10.92 29.24 4.18
N SER A 16 -9.86 29.32 4.97
CA SER A 16 -8.56 28.77 4.62
C SER A 16 -8.56 27.37 5.21
N PHE A 17 -9.12 26.44 4.44
CA PHE A 17 -9.09 25.01 4.69
C PHE A 17 -7.62 24.58 4.68
N TRP A 18 -6.96 24.74 5.83
CA TRP A 18 -5.64 24.21 6.04
C TRP A 18 -5.77 22.70 5.89
N LEU A 19 -5.15 22.22 4.82
CA LEU A 19 -4.76 20.83 4.61
C LEU A 19 -3.97 20.37 5.84
N SER A 20 -4.65 19.94 6.90
CA SER A 20 -4.07 19.01 7.87
C SER A 20 -4.12 17.61 7.26
N GLY A 21 -3.48 17.48 6.09
CA GLY A 21 -3.07 16.20 5.54
C GLY A 21 -1.84 15.80 6.32
N CYS A 22 -2.00 14.78 7.16
CA CYS A 22 -1.00 14.16 8.01
C CYS A 22 0.34 14.03 7.26
N GLY A 23 1.32 14.87 7.60
CA GLY A 23 2.70 14.62 7.21
C GLY A 23 3.16 13.36 7.93
N SER A 24 3.19 12.23 7.22
CA SER A 24 3.88 11.04 7.70
C SER A 24 5.36 11.41 7.85
N ASP A 25 5.83 11.42 9.10
CA ASP A 25 7.21 11.64 9.50
C ASP A 25 8.17 10.90 8.54
N PHE A 26 8.83 11.67 7.68
CA PHE A 26 9.72 11.21 6.61
C PHE A 26 11.13 10.80 7.11
N SER A 27 11.30 10.62 8.43
CA SER A 27 12.63 10.60 9.07
C SER A 27 13.14 9.20 9.43
N ASP A 28 12.29 8.17 9.45
CA ASP A 28 12.72 6.79 9.63
C ASP A 28 12.40 6.00 8.36
N CYS A 29 13.32 6.05 7.41
CA CYS A 29 13.30 5.29 6.17
C CYS A 29 14.12 4.01 6.36
N PRO A 30 13.49 2.89 6.79
CA PRO A 30 14.24 1.68 7.11
C PRO A 30 14.98 1.11 5.89
N ASN A 31 14.52 1.41 4.67
CA ASN A 31 15.09 0.89 3.44
C ASN A 31 15.19 2.00 2.38
N PRO A 32 16.26 2.81 2.40
CA PRO A 32 16.43 3.86 1.40
C PRO A 32 16.56 3.25 0.00
N ASN A 33 16.07 3.98 -1.00
CA ASN A 33 16.11 3.59 -2.41
C ASN A 33 15.54 2.19 -2.72
N THR A 34 14.61 1.69 -1.89
CA THR A 34 14.10 0.33 -1.99
C THR A 34 12.58 0.32 -1.89
N LEU A 35 11.92 -0.18 -2.94
CA LEU A 35 10.49 -0.44 -2.92
C LEU A 35 10.27 -1.90 -2.56
N SER A 36 9.85 -2.16 -1.33
CA SER A 36 9.63 -3.53 -0.84
C SER A 36 8.33 -3.66 -0.08
N GLY A 37 7.88 -4.89 0.14
CA GLY A 37 6.70 -5.17 0.95
C GLY A 37 6.15 -6.56 0.70
N PHE A 38 4.93 -6.76 1.17
CA PHE A 38 4.18 -8.00 1.07
C PHE A 38 2.81 -7.71 0.47
N ILE A 39 2.35 -8.59 -0.41
CA ILE A 39 1.03 -8.51 -1.03
C ILE A 39 0.21 -9.69 -0.56
N TYR A 40 -0.94 -9.36 0.00
CA TYR A 40 -1.91 -10.30 0.52
C TYR A 40 -3.24 -10.14 -0.20
N VAL A 41 -4.04 -11.20 -0.19
CA VAL A 41 -5.41 -11.22 -0.72
C VAL A 41 -6.35 -11.80 0.31
N GLN A 42 -7.59 -11.31 0.37
CA GLN A 42 -8.61 -11.91 1.21
C GLN A 42 -8.89 -13.35 0.76
N GLN A 43 -8.94 -14.29 1.70
CA GLN A 43 -8.98 -15.73 1.41
C GLN A 43 -10.16 -16.15 0.51
N ASN A 44 -11.31 -15.48 0.64
CA ASN A 44 -12.54 -15.79 -0.11
C ASN A 44 -12.64 -15.05 -1.45
N ALA A 45 -11.71 -14.15 -1.76
CA ALA A 45 -11.81 -13.29 -2.94
C ALA A 45 -11.41 -14.01 -4.24
N LEU A 46 -10.70 -15.14 -4.14
CA LEU A 46 -10.21 -15.89 -5.31
C LEU A 46 -11.23 -16.88 -5.88
N ASP A 47 -12.38 -17.07 -5.21
CA ASP A 47 -13.41 -18.03 -5.64
C ASP A 47 -14.26 -17.51 -6.81
N GLU A 48 -14.18 -16.20 -7.12
CA GLU A 48 -14.98 -15.53 -8.17
C GLU A 48 -14.06 -14.84 -9.20
N PRO A 49 -13.76 -15.47 -10.35
CA PRO A 49 -12.67 -15.07 -11.26
C PRO A 49 -12.83 -13.70 -11.93
N ASP A 50 -14.05 -13.15 -11.98
CA ASP A 50 -14.36 -11.86 -12.61
C ASP A 50 -14.59 -10.72 -11.59
N ARG A 51 -14.37 -10.98 -10.30
CA ARG A 51 -14.49 -9.96 -9.26
C ARG A 51 -13.35 -8.95 -9.36
N ASN A 52 -13.66 -7.67 -9.12
CA ASN A 52 -12.61 -6.67 -8.93
C ASN A 52 -11.97 -6.86 -7.55
N LEU A 53 -10.66 -7.14 -7.53
CA LEU A 53 -9.88 -7.37 -6.31
C LEU A 53 -9.35 -6.07 -5.66
N ASP A 54 -9.82 -4.90 -6.10
CA ASP A 54 -9.39 -3.59 -5.58
C ASP A 54 -9.63 -3.41 -4.07
N ASP A 55 -10.60 -4.08 -3.46
CA ASP A 55 -10.77 -4.01 -1.99
C ASP A 55 -10.20 -5.24 -1.27
N ASP A 56 -9.78 -6.25 -2.04
CA ASP A 56 -9.34 -7.55 -1.53
C ASP A 56 -7.82 -7.71 -1.51
N ILE A 57 -7.10 -6.96 -2.36
CA ILE A 57 -5.64 -6.94 -2.38
C ILE A 57 -5.09 -5.85 -1.46
N LEU A 58 -4.28 -6.29 -0.52
CA LEU A 58 -3.59 -5.47 0.46
C LEU A 58 -2.08 -5.47 0.20
N VAL A 59 -1.49 -4.27 0.10
CA VAL A 59 -0.03 -4.06 0.13
C VAL A 59 0.36 -3.66 1.54
N SER A 60 1.28 -4.39 2.15
CA SER A 60 1.70 -4.21 3.55
C SER A 60 3.22 -4.15 3.67
N ASP A 61 3.72 -3.41 4.64
CA ASP A 61 5.14 -3.45 5.06
C ASP A 61 5.43 -4.56 6.06
N ARG A 62 4.39 -5.19 6.61
CA ARG A 62 4.52 -6.23 7.64
C ARG A 62 4.70 -7.60 6.98
N PRO A 63 5.63 -8.43 7.48
CA PRO A 63 5.88 -9.78 6.95
C PRO A 63 4.81 -10.80 7.31
N GLN A 64 3.82 -10.43 8.13
CA GLN A 64 2.75 -11.29 8.58
C GLN A 64 1.40 -10.83 7.98
N PRO A 65 0.61 -11.75 7.39
CA PRO A 65 -0.71 -11.43 6.89
C PRO A 65 -1.66 -11.06 8.04
N PRO A 66 -2.55 -10.08 7.84
CA PRO A 66 -3.69 -9.86 8.74
C PRO A 66 -4.65 -11.05 8.75
N ASP A 67 -5.53 -11.11 9.76
CA ASP A 67 -6.56 -12.14 9.85
C ASP A 67 -7.49 -12.11 8.61
N GLY A 68 -7.77 -13.29 8.05
CA GLY A 68 -8.59 -13.44 6.84
C GLY A 68 -7.87 -13.16 5.52
N PHE A 69 -6.57 -12.85 5.57
CA PHE A 69 -5.72 -12.64 4.40
C PHE A 69 -4.68 -13.76 4.24
N VAL A 70 -4.36 -14.07 3.00
CA VAL A 70 -3.32 -15.03 2.62
C VAL A 70 -2.31 -14.40 1.66
N PRO A 71 -1.05 -14.85 1.63
CA PRO A 71 -0.07 -14.40 0.64
C PRO A 71 -0.55 -14.62 -0.79
N LEU A 72 -0.47 -13.58 -1.63
CA LEU A 72 -0.85 -13.66 -3.03
C LEU A 72 0.28 -14.28 -3.87
N LYS A 73 0.53 -15.57 -3.68
CA LYS A 73 1.56 -16.33 -4.41
C LYS A 73 1.23 -16.39 -5.91
N GLY A 74 2.23 -16.21 -6.77
CA GLY A 74 2.10 -16.35 -8.23
C GLY A 74 1.57 -15.11 -8.94
N ALA A 75 1.25 -14.02 -8.23
CA ALA A 75 0.91 -12.76 -8.89
C ALA A 75 2.16 -12.09 -9.48
N LYS A 76 1.98 -11.49 -10.66
CA LYS A 76 2.98 -10.64 -11.28
C LYS A 76 2.80 -9.21 -10.79
N VAL A 77 3.86 -8.65 -10.22
CA VAL A 77 3.91 -7.26 -9.75
C VAL A 77 4.81 -6.48 -10.67
N THR A 78 4.33 -5.36 -11.19
CA THR A 78 5.07 -4.48 -12.10
C THR A 78 5.09 -3.07 -11.51
N VAL A 79 6.26 -2.43 -11.52
CA VAL A 79 6.40 -1.01 -11.22
C VAL A 79 6.21 -0.25 -12.52
N GLU A 80 5.11 0.49 -12.65
CA GLU A 80 4.71 1.10 -13.93
C GLU A 80 5.77 2.08 -14.46
N GLU A 81 6.35 2.89 -13.58
CA GLU A 81 7.29 3.96 -13.95
C GLU A 81 8.63 3.43 -14.48
N THR A 82 9.01 2.20 -14.11
CA THR A 82 10.29 1.59 -14.53
C THR A 82 10.10 0.39 -15.47
N GLY A 83 8.89 -0.16 -15.55
CA GLY A 83 8.60 -1.41 -16.25
C GLY A 83 9.18 -2.66 -15.56
N ALA A 84 9.86 -2.52 -14.41
CA ALA A 84 10.42 -3.64 -13.67
C ALA A 84 9.28 -4.54 -13.17
N SER A 85 9.43 -5.86 -13.31
CA SER A 85 8.42 -6.81 -12.84
C SER A 85 9.03 -8.05 -12.21
N LEU A 86 8.28 -8.67 -11.30
CA LEU A 86 8.61 -9.93 -10.66
C LEU A 86 7.34 -10.74 -10.38
N GLU A 87 7.51 -12.04 -10.14
CA GLU A 87 6.45 -12.93 -9.69
C GLU A 87 6.58 -13.19 -8.18
N LEU A 88 5.46 -13.15 -7.46
CA LEU A 88 5.44 -13.32 -6.01
C LEU A 88 5.63 -14.78 -5.60
N GLY A 89 6.56 -15.00 -4.66
CA GLY A 89 6.75 -16.31 -4.02
C GLY A 89 5.68 -16.63 -2.96
N GLU A 90 5.90 -17.73 -2.22
CA GLU A 90 4.97 -18.23 -1.20
C GLU A 90 4.65 -17.25 -0.07
N ARG A 91 5.54 -16.27 0.15
CA ARG A 91 5.38 -15.25 1.18
C ARG A 91 4.67 -13.98 0.70
N GLY A 92 4.39 -13.87 -0.60
CA GLY A 92 3.85 -12.64 -1.20
C GLY A 92 4.82 -11.46 -1.15
N ALA A 93 6.11 -11.71 -0.91
CA ALA A 93 7.13 -10.66 -0.76
C ALA A 93 7.62 -10.15 -2.12
N PHE A 94 7.83 -8.85 -2.22
CA PHE A 94 8.46 -8.20 -3.37
C PHE A 94 9.56 -7.23 -2.92
N VAL A 95 10.58 -7.07 -3.74
CA VAL A 95 11.66 -6.10 -3.54
C VAL A 95 12.12 -5.59 -4.89
N PHE A 96 12.09 -4.28 -5.10
CA PHE A 96 12.71 -3.58 -6.21
C PHE A 96 13.78 -2.64 -5.67
N HIS A 97 15.01 -2.86 -6.09
CA HIS A 97 16.17 -2.07 -5.70
C HIS A 97 17.21 -2.11 -6.83
N PRO A 98 17.94 -1.01 -7.08
CA PRO A 98 17.73 0.33 -6.52
C PRO A 98 16.60 1.08 -7.23
N LEU A 99 15.86 1.90 -6.49
CA LEU A 99 14.88 2.85 -7.04
C LEU A 99 15.10 4.24 -6.40
N PRO A 100 15.18 5.32 -7.20
CA PRO A 100 15.20 6.67 -6.65
C PRO A 100 14.02 6.93 -5.71
N ALA A 101 14.17 7.88 -4.79
CA ALA A 101 13.03 8.33 -4.01
C ALA A 101 11.94 8.94 -4.89
N GLY A 102 10.70 8.62 -4.57
CA GLY A 102 9.54 9.00 -5.36
C GLY A 102 8.33 8.12 -5.07
N THR A 103 7.21 8.44 -5.68
CA THR A 103 5.99 7.64 -5.62
C THR A 103 5.92 6.74 -6.84
N TYR A 104 5.72 5.46 -6.60
CA TYR A 104 5.62 4.43 -7.63
C TYR A 104 4.26 3.76 -7.65
N THR A 105 3.84 3.34 -8.83
CA THR A 105 2.59 2.62 -9.06
C THR A 105 2.89 1.14 -9.25
N LEU A 106 2.47 0.35 -8.28
CA LEU A 106 2.47 -1.10 -8.35
C LEU A 106 1.22 -1.55 -9.12
N VAL A 107 1.44 -2.28 -10.21
CA VAL A 107 0.41 -2.98 -10.98
C VAL A 107 0.50 -4.47 -10.65
N ILE A 108 -0.54 -4.99 -10.01
CA ILE A 108 -0.61 -6.36 -9.49
C ILE A 108 -1.58 -7.14 -10.38
N LYS A 109 -1.08 -8.15 -11.09
CA LYS A 109 -1.86 -9.03 -11.97
C LYS A 109 -1.80 -10.45 -11.46
N PHE A 110 -2.95 -11.08 -11.27
CA PHE A 110 -3.08 -12.46 -10.82
C PHE A 110 -4.10 -13.18 -11.68
N GLY A 111 -3.71 -14.29 -12.33
CA GLY A 111 -4.58 -15.05 -13.22
C GLY A 111 -5.32 -14.18 -14.25
N ASP A 112 -6.61 -14.46 -14.41
CA ASP A 112 -7.48 -13.72 -15.35
C ASP A 112 -8.12 -12.46 -14.74
N PHE A 113 -8.02 -12.27 -13.41
CA PHE A 113 -8.58 -11.11 -12.70
C PHE A 113 -8.06 -9.79 -13.26
N PRO A 114 -8.88 -8.72 -13.30
CA PRO A 114 -8.42 -7.38 -13.63
C PRO A 114 -7.21 -6.93 -12.78
N PRO A 115 -6.25 -6.19 -13.36
CA PRO A 115 -5.07 -5.75 -12.61
C PRO A 115 -5.43 -4.69 -11.56
N VAL A 116 -4.88 -4.83 -10.36
CA VAL A 116 -5.04 -3.89 -9.25
C VAL A 116 -3.87 -2.91 -9.20
N ARG A 117 -4.14 -1.62 -8.95
CA ARG A 117 -3.12 -0.56 -8.92
C ARG A 117 -2.99 0.04 -7.52
N ARG A 118 -1.75 0.18 -7.04
CA ARG A 118 -1.44 0.75 -5.72
C ARG A 118 -0.26 1.69 -5.78
N GLN A 119 -0.40 2.84 -5.14
CA GLN A 119 0.72 3.76 -4.96
C GLN A 119 1.52 3.38 -3.73
N LYS A 120 2.85 3.45 -3.85
CA LYS A 120 3.77 3.28 -2.74
C LYS A 120 4.99 4.18 -2.90
N SER A 121 5.38 4.84 -1.83
CA SER A 121 6.51 5.76 -1.82
C SER A 121 7.80 5.03 -1.48
N VAL A 122 8.87 5.36 -2.20
CA VAL A 122 10.26 5.08 -1.82
C VAL A 122 10.83 6.35 -1.26
N CYS A 123 11.46 6.24 -0.09
CA CYS A 123 12.17 7.34 0.51
C CYS A 123 13.69 7.16 0.41
N VAL A 124 14.41 8.26 0.68
CA VAL A 124 15.87 8.36 0.64
C VAL A 124 16.46 8.33 2.03
#